data_AF-A0A3Q0SQ68-F1
#
_entry.id   AF-A0A3Q0SQ68-F1
#
_cell.length_a   1.000
_cell.length_b   1.000
_cell.length_c   1.000
_cell.angle_alpha   90.00
_cell.angle_beta   90.00
_cell.angle_gamma   90.00
#
_symmetry.space_group_name_H-M   'P 1'
#
loop_
_entity.id
_entity.type
_entity.pdbx_description
1 polymer ?
#
loop_
_entity_poly.entity_id
_entity_poly.type
_entity_poly.pdbx_seq_one_letter_code
_entity_poly.pdbx_strand_id
1 'polypeptide(L)'
;MSRTTFFEVEVLDAKTREQLCFLDKVYPHWYPARQALKLDPKGKLLRDDEILQNLPVGTTATMYFRDLGPQLGWTMVFLAEYIGPLLSYLLFYFRIPYIYSNRYALTSSPHPVVTTNYDRLIETIFVHRFSHGTMPLRTIVKNCAYYWGFSAWLAYYINHPLYTPPSYGELQVNYALVLFVMCEIGNFSIHLALNNLRGDGEFRRFPVPNKNPFTWLFFFVSCPNYTYEVGAWVSFSIMTQCLPVAFYTLLGFIQMTVWAKGKHRAYIREFKDYPSLRVAIIPLIL
;
A
#
# COMPACT_ATOMS: atom_id res chain seq x y z
N MET A 1 39.48 13.69 21.52
CA MET A 1 39.00 14.93 20.88
C MET A 1 38.14 14.55 19.69
N SER A 2 36.82 14.78 19.77
CA SER A 2 35.92 14.63 18.61
C SER A 2 36.28 15.71 17.59
N ARG A 3 36.77 15.34 16.40
CA ARG A 3 36.93 16.29 15.30
C ARG A 3 35.54 16.65 14.78
N THR A 4 35.05 17.84 15.12
CA THR A 4 33.83 18.38 14.53
C THR A 4 34.12 18.72 13.06
N THR A 5 33.58 17.94 12.13
CA THR A 5 33.69 18.18 10.70
C THR A 5 32.71 19.29 10.32
N PHE A 6 33.21 20.42 9.83
CA PHE A 6 32.38 21.50 9.29
C PHE A 6 32.14 21.26 7.80
N PHE A 7 30.87 21.35 7.38
CA PHE A 7 30.47 21.29 5.99
C PHE A 7 29.86 22.63 5.59
N GLU A 8 30.30 23.17 4.48
CA GLU A 8 29.64 24.30 3.83
C GLU A 8 28.65 23.74 2.80
N VAL A 9 27.36 23.99 3.02
CA VAL A 9 26.28 23.49 2.15
C VAL A 9 25.66 24.65 1.40
N GLU A 10 25.73 24.59 0.08
CA GLU A 10 25.09 25.54 -0.82
C GLU A 10 23.90 24.88 -1.51
N VAL A 11 22.71 25.47 -1.39
CA VAL A 11 21.50 24.97 -2.06
C VAL A 11 21.18 25.89 -3.23
N LEU A 12 21.15 25.33 -4.44
CA LEU A 12 20.89 26.04 -5.69
C LEU A 12 19.58 25.58 -6.33
N ASP A 13 18.87 26.44 -7.04
CA ASP A 13 17.76 26.01 -7.90
C ASP A 13 18.26 25.11 -9.04
N ALA A 14 17.63 23.95 -9.27
CA ALA A 14 18.08 23.03 -10.31
C ALA A 14 17.97 23.58 -11.75
N LYS A 15 17.12 24.59 -12.00
CA LYS A 15 16.92 25.23 -13.31
C LYS A 15 17.69 26.53 -13.41
N THR A 16 17.50 27.46 -12.47
CA THR A 16 18.08 28.81 -12.55
C THR A 16 19.50 28.87 -12.02
N ARG A 17 19.92 27.89 -11.20
CA ARG A 17 21.21 27.84 -10.48
C ARG A 17 21.43 29.00 -9.50
N GLU A 18 20.35 29.70 -9.13
CA GLU A 18 20.40 30.74 -8.11
C GLU A 18 20.46 30.12 -6.72
N GLN A 19 21.18 30.77 -5.80
CA GLN A 19 21.30 30.32 -4.42
C GLN A 19 19.99 30.55 -3.66
N LEU A 20 19.51 29.50 -2.99
CA LEU A 20 18.27 29.49 -2.24
C LEU A 20 18.56 29.44 -0.74
N CYS A 21 18.10 30.46 -0.01
CA CYS A 21 18.24 30.55 1.44
C CYS A 21 16.86 30.53 2.11
N PHE A 22 16.69 29.75 3.18
CA PHE A 22 15.48 29.73 4.02
C PHE A 22 14.17 29.52 3.23
N LEU A 23 14.13 28.47 2.40
CA LEU A 23 13.06 28.19 1.42
C LEU A 23 11.64 28.32 1.96
N ASP A 24 11.31 27.67 3.07
CA ASP A 24 9.97 27.65 3.66
C ASP A 24 9.59 28.99 4.34
N LYS A 25 10.57 29.71 4.87
CA LYS A 25 10.38 31.02 5.51
C LYS A 25 10.25 32.17 4.51
N VAL A 26 10.97 32.09 3.39
CA VAL A 26 10.99 33.12 2.34
C VAL A 26 9.92 32.84 1.29
N TYR A 27 9.65 31.57 0.99
CA TYR A 27 8.67 31.13 0.00
C TYR A 27 7.70 30.12 0.62
N PRO A 28 6.64 30.58 1.31
CA PRO A 28 5.70 29.71 2.04
C PRO A 28 5.01 28.64 1.17
N HIS A 29 4.94 28.85 -0.15
CA HIS A 29 4.38 27.90 -1.10
C HIS A 29 5.28 26.68 -1.36
N TRP A 30 6.57 26.75 -1.02
CA TRP A 30 7.51 25.64 -1.01
C TRP A 30 7.63 25.04 0.40
N TYR A 31 6.52 24.57 0.95
CA TYR A 31 6.52 23.89 2.24
C TYR A 31 7.42 22.63 2.20
N PRO A 32 8.01 22.21 3.34
CA PRO A 32 9.09 21.21 3.38
C PRO A 32 8.83 19.93 2.57
N ALA A 33 7.60 19.40 2.62
CA ALA A 33 7.25 18.17 1.91
C ALA A 33 7.28 18.27 0.36
N ARG A 34 7.29 19.47 -0.24
CA ARG A 34 7.48 19.64 -1.70
C ARG A 34 8.94 19.69 -2.10
N GLN A 35 9.83 19.89 -1.14
CA GLN A 35 11.25 20.12 -1.38
C GLN A 35 11.96 18.78 -1.55
N ALA A 36 12.84 18.68 -2.54
CA ALA A 36 13.78 17.56 -2.63
C ALA A 36 15.13 18.04 -3.12
N LEU A 37 16.19 17.37 -2.66
CA LEU A 37 17.57 17.74 -2.93
C LEU A 37 18.26 16.70 -3.81
N LYS A 38 19.26 17.14 -4.57
CA LYS A 38 20.11 16.30 -5.42
C LYS A 38 21.55 16.79 -5.36
N LEU A 39 22.52 15.91 -5.55
CA LEU A 39 23.93 16.31 -5.69
C LEU A 39 24.31 16.77 -7.11
N ASP A 40 23.54 16.34 -8.10
CA ASP A 40 23.74 16.68 -9.52
C ASP A 40 22.37 17.05 -10.12
N PRO A 41 22.25 18.08 -10.98
CA PRO A 41 20.99 18.44 -11.62
C PRO A 41 20.30 17.25 -12.33
N LYS A 42 21.08 16.37 -12.95
CA LYS A 42 20.63 15.14 -13.62
C LYS A 42 20.68 13.90 -12.72
N GLY A 43 21.19 14.05 -11.49
CA GLY A 43 21.32 12.99 -10.51
C GLY A 43 20.00 12.49 -9.92
N LYS A 44 20.13 11.42 -9.12
CA LYS A 44 19.04 10.89 -8.30
C LYS A 44 18.72 11.84 -7.15
N LEU A 45 17.49 11.75 -6.66
CA LEU A 45 17.03 12.45 -5.45
C LEU A 45 17.75 11.85 -4.24
N LEU A 46 18.24 12.73 -3.37
CA LEU A 46 18.71 12.36 -2.05
C LEU A 46 17.52 11.95 -1.19
N ARG A 47 17.76 11.03 -0.26
CA ARG A 47 16.74 10.61 0.71
C ARG A 47 16.86 11.46 1.97
N ASP A 48 15.74 11.63 2.66
CA ASP A 48 15.66 12.44 3.89
C ASP A 48 16.50 11.87 5.05
N ASP A 49 16.83 10.57 5.00
CA ASP A 49 17.64 9.87 6.01
C ASP A 49 19.15 9.84 5.68
N GLU A 50 19.59 10.43 4.57
CA GLU A 50 21.00 10.40 4.18
C GLU A 50 21.84 11.37 5.01
N ILE A 51 22.87 10.81 5.68
CA ILE A 51 23.83 11.58 6.44
C ILE A 51 24.85 12.19 5.47
N LEU A 52 25.03 13.51 5.56
CA LEU A 52 25.93 14.30 4.69
C LEU A 52 27.36 13.71 4.61
N GLN A 53 27.87 13.17 5.72
CA GLN A 53 29.21 12.56 5.80
C GLN A 53 29.38 11.31 4.93
N ASN A 54 28.28 10.62 4.61
CA ASN A 54 28.28 9.40 3.79
C ASN A 54 28.08 9.69 2.30
N LEU A 55 27.80 10.95 1.95
CA LEU A 55 27.65 11.37 0.56
C LEU A 55 29.03 11.56 -0.08
N PRO A 56 29.15 11.37 -1.41
CA PRO A 56 30.40 11.59 -2.14
C PRO A 56 30.68 13.10 -2.33
N VAL A 57 30.72 13.84 -1.23
CA VAL A 57 30.96 15.29 -1.16
C VAL A 57 32.21 15.57 -0.33
N GLY A 58 32.95 16.62 -0.69
CA GLY A 58 34.11 17.08 0.06
C GLY A 58 33.72 17.92 1.28
N THR A 59 34.55 18.90 1.63
CA THR A 59 34.23 19.90 2.66
C THR A 59 33.13 20.88 2.23
N THR A 60 32.91 21.00 0.92
CA THR A 60 31.87 21.83 0.31
C THR A 60 30.90 20.92 -0.43
N ALA A 61 29.60 21.08 -0.17
CA ALA A 61 28.54 20.31 -0.79
C ALA A 61 27.55 21.24 -1.51
N THR A 62 27.52 21.16 -2.84
CA THR A 62 26.50 21.83 -3.64
C THR A 62 25.31 20.89 -3.82
N MET A 63 24.13 21.35 -3.40
CA MET A 63 22.87 20.63 -3.54
C MET A 63 21.94 21.39 -4.47
N TYR A 64 21.20 20.67 -5.30
CA TYR A 64 20.22 21.23 -6.21
C TYR A 64 18.80 20.96 -5.70
N PHE A 65 18.06 22.03 -5.50
CA PHE A 65 16.66 22.04 -5.15
C PHE A 65 15.79 21.62 -6.34
N ARG A 66 14.83 20.74 -6.08
CA ARG A 66 13.79 20.36 -7.02
C ARG A 66 12.42 20.45 -6.35
N ASP A 67 11.53 21.24 -6.94
CA ASP A 67 10.11 21.24 -6.58
C ASP A 67 9.43 19.94 -7.07
N LEU A 68 8.87 19.18 -6.14
CA LEU A 68 8.08 17.97 -6.42
C LEU A 68 6.61 18.27 -6.77
N GLY A 69 6.16 19.53 -6.70
CA GLY A 69 4.76 19.90 -6.84
C GLY A 69 3.95 19.62 -5.57
N PRO A 70 2.60 19.72 -5.60
CA PRO A 70 1.77 19.47 -4.43
C PRO A 70 1.92 18.05 -3.90
N GLN A 71 2.36 17.94 -2.65
CA GLN A 71 2.57 16.69 -1.91
C GLN A 71 1.60 16.63 -0.73
N LEU A 72 0.93 15.49 -0.53
CA LEU A 72 0.13 15.22 0.66
C LEU A 72 0.82 14.19 1.55
N GLY A 73 0.63 14.32 2.87
CA GLY A 73 1.15 13.36 3.83
C GLY A 73 0.44 12.00 3.72
N TRP A 74 1.19 10.91 3.93
CA TRP A 74 0.68 9.54 3.80
C TRP A 74 -0.60 9.25 4.60
N THR A 75 -0.76 9.82 5.80
CA THR A 75 -1.98 9.64 6.60
C THR A 75 -3.22 10.12 5.84
N MET A 76 -3.13 11.27 5.18
CA MET A 76 -4.25 11.84 4.42
C MET A 76 -4.49 11.08 3.11
N VAL A 77 -3.40 10.63 2.46
CA VAL A 77 -3.49 9.75 1.28
C VAL A 77 -4.24 8.48 1.63
N PHE A 78 -3.84 7.82 2.70
CA PHE A 78 -4.45 6.58 3.13
C PHE A 78 -5.92 6.76 3.51
N LEU A 79 -6.24 7.79 4.31
CA LEU A 79 -7.64 8.09 4.65
C LEU A 79 -8.48 8.31 3.40
N ALA A 80 -7.98 9.08 2.42
CA ALA A 80 -8.69 9.30 1.16
C ALA A 80 -8.84 8.01 0.33
N GLU A 81 -7.81 7.17 0.28
CA GLU A 81 -7.85 5.89 -0.45
C GLU A 81 -8.85 4.89 0.17
N TYR A 82 -9.03 4.88 1.49
CA TYR A 82 -9.84 3.88 2.21
C TYR A 82 -11.25 4.33 2.59
N ILE A 83 -11.47 5.63 2.82
CA ILE A 83 -12.82 6.18 3.09
C ILE A 83 -13.72 6.00 1.87
N GLY A 84 -13.20 6.18 0.66
CA GLY A 84 -14.01 6.06 -0.55
C GLY A 84 -14.58 4.68 -0.79
N PRO A 85 -13.78 3.59 -0.77
CA PRO A 85 -14.28 2.23 -0.90
C PRO A 85 -15.33 1.87 0.15
N LEU A 86 -15.15 2.34 1.40
CA LEU A 86 -16.13 2.16 2.46
C LEU A 86 -17.44 2.87 2.11
N LEU A 87 -17.38 4.18 1.86
CA LEU A 87 -18.56 4.97 1.51
C LEU A 87 -19.26 4.41 0.27
N SER A 88 -18.51 4.07 -0.79
CA SER A 88 -19.08 3.49 -1.99
C SER A 88 -19.80 2.19 -1.68
N TYR A 89 -19.21 1.29 -0.89
CA TYR A 89 -19.87 0.04 -0.51
C TYR A 89 -21.16 0.29 0.27
N LEU A 90 -21.15 1.21 1.24
CA LEU A 90 -22.34 1.60 2.01
C LEU A 90 -23.47 2.11 1.10
N LEU A 91 -23.16 2.94 0.10
CA LEU A 91 -24.14 3.47 -0.85
C LEU A 91 -24.87 2.33 -1.60
N PHE A 92 -24.15 1.31 -2.07
CA PHE A 92 -24.74 0.16 -2.77
C PHE A 92 -25.44 -0.80 -1.80
N TYR A 93 -24.95 -0.96 -0.57
CA TYR A 93 -25.60 -1.79 0.45
C TYR A 93 -26.97 -1.25 0.86
N PHE A 94 -27.08 0.06 1.12
CA PHE A 94 -28.36 0.70 1.44
C PHE A 94 -29.29 0.81 0.23
N ARG A 95 -28.82 0.42 -0.96
CA ARG A 95 -29.56 0.46 -2.23
C ARG A 95 -30.28 1.79 -2.42
N ILE A 96 -29.52 2.88 -2.37
CA ILE A 96 -30.08 4.24 -2.44
C ILE A 96 -30.98 4.36 -3.69
N PRO A 97 -32.16 5.00 -3.56
CA PRO A 97 -33.01 5.32 -4.70
C PRO A 97 -32.16 5.96 -5.83
N TYR A 98 -32.54 5.79 -7.10
CA TYR A 98 -31.77 6.17 -8.30
C TYR A 98 -30.71 5.16 -8.79
N ILE A 99 -30.05 4.40 -7.91
CA ILE A 99 -29.10 3.35 -8.33
C ILE A 99 -29.82 2.01 -8.56
N TYR A 100 -30.74 1.68 -7.67
CA TYR A 100 -31.60 0.50 -7.78
C TYR A 100 -33.07 0.92 -7.91
N SER A 101 -33.89 0.04 -8.49
CA SER A 101 -35.33 0.28 -8.60
C SER A 101 -35.95 0.55 -7.22
N ASN A 102 -36.85 1.53 -7.13
CA ASN A 102 -37.53 1.94 -5.88
C ASN A 102 -38.19 0.77 -5.13
N ARG A 103 -38.50 -0.34 -5.80
CA ARG A 103 -39.02 -1.56 -5.18
C ARG A 103 -38.08 -2.20 -4.14
N TYR A 104 -36.78 -1.94 -4.25
CA TYR A 104 -35.74 -2.52 -3.38
C TYR A 104 -34.97 -1.46 -2.59
N ALA A 105 -35.39 -0.20 -2.65
CA ALA A 105 -34.73 0.88 -1.93
C ALA A 105 -34.75 0.63 -0.42
N LEU A 106 -33.61 0.82 0.25
CA LEU A 106 -33.45 0.66 1.71
C LEU A 106 -33.77 -0.75 2.25
N THR A 107 -33.88 -1.76 1.38
CA THR A 107 -33.99 -3.16 1.81
C THR A 107 -32.61 -3.80 1.89
N SER A 108 -32.24 -4.31 3.08
CA SER A 108 -31.01 -5.10 3.24
C SER A 108 -31.12 -6.41 2.46
N SER A 109 -29.99 -6.89 1.92
CA SER A 109 -29.97 -8.18 1.23
C SER A 109 -30.34 -9.31 2.21
N PRO A 110 -31.22 -10.25 1.82
CA PRO A 110 -31.58 -11.40 2.66
C PRO A 110 -30.45 -12.43 2.76
N HIS A 111 -29.36 -12.26 2.02
CA HIS A 111 -28.26 -13.22 1.97
C HIS A 111 -27.23 -12.97 3.09
N PRO A 112 -26.97 -13.96 3.97
CA PRO A 112 -26.00 -13.85 5.07
C PRO A 112 -24.62 -13.36 4.61
N VAL A 113 -24.19 -13.76 3.40
CA VAL A 113 -22.92 -13.38 2.77
C VAL A 113 -22.75 -11.86 2.67
N VAL A 114 -23.85 -11.11 2.56
CA VAL A 114 -23.85 -9.65 2.41
C VAL A 114 -23.92 -8.96 3.77
N THR A 115 -24.63 -9.54 4.75
CA THR A 115 -24.78 -8.97 6.10
C THR A 115 -23.55 -9.22 6.99
N THR A 116 -22.87 -10.37 6.90
CA THR A 116 -21.61 -10.61 7.66
C THR A 116 -20.40 -9.82 7.15
N ASN A 117 -20.50 -9.15 5.99
CA ASN A 117 -19.42 -8.28 5.50
C ASN A 117 -19.38 -6.91 6.19
N TYR A 118 -20.43 -6.51 6.91
CA TYR A 118 -20.50 -5.20 7.57
C TYR A 118 -19.54 -5.08 8.75
N ASP A 119 -19.53 -6.08 9.63
CA ASP A 119 -18.65 -6.10 10.80
C ASP A 119 -17.17 -6.21 10.42
N ARG A 120 -16.87 -6.79 9.25
CA ARG A 120 -15.51 -6.95 8.71
C ARG A 120 -14.96 -5.73 7.99
N LEU A 121 -15.80 -4.96 7.28
CA LEU A 121 -15.38 -3.71 6.63
C LEU A 121 -14.85 -2.68 7.64
N ILE A 122 -15.34 -2.72 8.87
CA ILE A 122 -14.85 -1.89 9.98
C ILE A 122 -13.48 -2.41 10.47
N GLU A 123 -13.28 -3.73 10.54
CA GLU A 123 -12.02 -4.34 11.01
C GLU A 123 -10.83 -4.08 10.06
N THR A 124 -11.04 -4.07 8.74
CA THR A 124 -9.97 -3.81 7.74
C THR A 124 -9.36 -2.40 7.86
N ILE A 125 -10.10 -1.44 8.45
CA ILE A 125 -9.65 -0.05 8.63
C ILE A 125 -8.60 0.07 9.75
N PHE A 126 -8.58 -0.84 10.73
CA PHE A 126 -7.76 -0.69 11.94
C PHE A 126 -6.36 -1.34 11.87
N VAL A 127 -6.05 -2.06 10.79
CA VAL A 127 -4.83 -2.88 10.69
C VAL A 127 -3.64 -2.16 10.06
N HIS A 128 -3.86 -1.14 9.24
CA HIS A 128 -2.76 -0.52 8.49
C HIS A 128 -2.15 0.67 9.25
N ARG A 129 -0.86 0.56 9.58
CA ARG A 129 -0.04 1.61 10.21
C ARG A 129 0.93 2.19 9.18
N PHE A 130 0.95 3.52 8.99
CA PHE A 130 1.66 4.17 7.87
C PHE A 130 3.09 4.59 8.18
N SER A 131 3.92 4.49 7.14
CA SER A 131 5.33 4.88 7.11
C SER A 131 5.48 6.32 6.63
N HIS A 132 6.53 6.99 7.10
CA HIS A 132 6.84 8.39 6.77
C HIS A 132 7.16 8.59 5.29
N GLY A 133 6.62 9.66 4.72
CA GLY A 133 6.78 10.08 3.33
C GLY A 133 5.58 10.91 2.84
N THR A 134 5.71 11.48 1.65
CA THR A 134 4.64 12.20 0.97
C THR A 134 4.44 11.65 -0.45
N MET A 135 3.25 11.87 -1.00
CA MET A 135 2.89 11.38 -2.34
C MET A 135 2.35 12.51 -3.23
N PRO A 136 2.69 12.52 -4.54
CA PRO A 136 2.21 13.56 -5.45
C PRO A 136 0.68 13.51 -5.60
N LEU A 137 0.03 14.67 -5.55
CA LEU A 137 -1.43 14.79 -5.61
C LEU A 137 -2.07 14.08 -6.81
N ARG A 138 -1.46 14.16 -7.99
CA ARG A 138 -1.96 13.51 -9.21
C ARG A 138 -2.01 12.00 -9.09
N THR A 139 -1.10 11.40 -8.32
CA THR A 139 -1.07 9.94 -8.13
C THR A 139 -2.16 9.52 -7.15
N ILE A 140 -2.43 10.34 -6.13
CA ILE A 140 -3.52 10.11 -5.17
C ILE A 140 -4.87 10.08 -5.88
N VAL A 141 -5.16 11.06 -6.75
CA VAL A 141 -6.42 11.08 -7.52
C VAL A 141 -6.60 9.81 -8.35
N LYS A 142 -5.53 9.32 -8.98
CA LYS A 142 -5.56 8.07 -9.76
C LYS A 142 -5.82 6.85 -8.86
N ASN A 143 -5.14 6.77 -7.71
CA ASN A 143 -5.33 5.69 -6.76
C ASN A 143 -6.76 5.69 -6.21
N CYS A 144 -7.28 6.85 -5.77
CA CYS A 144 -8.65 6.97 -5.31
C CYS A 144 -9.64 6.57 -6.40
N ALA A 145 -9.51 7.09 -7.63
CA ALA A 145 -10.39 6.71 -8.72
C ALA A 145 -10.39 5.20 -8.99
N TYR A 146 -9.21 4.57 -8.92
CA TYR A 146 -9.06 3.12 -9.04
C TYR A 146 -9.77 2.39 -7.90
N TYR A 147 -9.40 2.63 -6.64
CA TYR A 147 -9.96 1.91 -5.49
C TYR A 147 -11.46 2.15 -5.30
N TRP A 148 -11.91 3.39 -5.45
CA TRP A 148 -13.31 3.76 -5.29
C TRP A 148 -14.15 3.19 -6.43
N GLY A 149 -13.65 3.26 -7.67
CA GLY A 149 -14.33 2.73 -8.84
C GLY A 149 -14.48 1.21 -8.79
N PHE A 150 -13.42 0.48 -8.47
CA PHE A 150 -13.49 -0.97 -8.31
C PHE A 150 -14.37 -1.36 -7.12
N SER A 151 -14.27 -0.68 -5.97
CA SER A 151 -15.17 -0.94 -4.84
C SER A 151 -16.64 -0.74 -5.21
N ALA A 152 -16.98 0.37 -5.86
CA ALA A 152 -18.32 0.64 -6.35
C ALA A 152 -18.80 -0.44 -7.33
N TRP A 153 -17.95 -0.85 -8.27
CA TRP A 153 -18.28 -1.89 -9.24
C TRP A 153 -18.54 -3.24 -8.57
N LEU A 154 -17.69 -3.69 -7.66
CA LEU A 154 -17.89 -4.93 -6.92
C LEU A 154 -19.15 -4.86 -6.05
N ALA A 155 -19.32 -3.77 -5.30
CA ALA A 155 -20.46 -3.57 -4.41
C ALA A 155 -21.78 -3.55 -5.17
N TYR A 156 -21.81 -2.97 -6.38
CA TYR A 156 -22.98 -2.95 -7.23
C TYR A 156 -23.50 -4.36 -7.53
N TYR A 157 -22.62 -5.27 -7.97
CA TYR A 157 -23.01 -6.64 -8.34
C TYR A 157 -23.35 -7.51 -7.13
N ILE A 158 -22.58 -7.40 -6.04
CA ILE A 158 -22.80 -8.20 -4.83
C ILE A 158 -24.12 -7.81 -4.15
N ASN A 159 -24.48 -6.53 -4.13
CA ASN A 159 -25.70 -6.04 -3.50
C ASN A 159 -26.90 -6.00 -4.45
N HIS A 160 -26.72 -6.35 -5.73
CA HIS A 160 -27.78 -6.27 -6.73
C HIS A 160 -28.97 -7.16 -6.35
N PRO A 161 -30.23 -6.72 -6.51
CA PRO A 161 -31.41 -7.54 -6.20
C PRO A 161 -31.50 -8.87 -6.96
N LEU A 162 -30.80 -8.97 -8.10
CA LEU A 162 -30.70 -10.18 -8.92
C LEU A 162 -29.44 -11.00 -8.64
N TYR A 163 -28.69 -10.68 -7.58
CA TYR A 163 -27.54 -11.48 -7.18
C TYR A 163 -28.01 -12.91 -6.83
N THR A 164 -27.42 -13.88 -7.51
CA THR A 164 -27.65 -15.29 -7.21
C THR A 164 -26.60 -15.75 -6.19
N PRO A 165 -27.01 -16.40 -5.09
CA PRO A 165 -26.08 -16.94 -4.11
C PRO A 165 -25.17 -18.01 -4.75
N PRO A 166 -24.02 -18.30 -4.13
CA PRO A 166 -23.08 -19.28 -4.65
C PRO A 166 -23.70 -20.68 -4.82
N SER A 167 -23.32 -21.36 -5.91
CA SER A 167 -23.92 -22.61 -6.37
C SER A 167 -23.77 -23.77 -5.40
N TYR A 168 -22.71 -23.80 -4.57
CA TYR A 168 -22.49 -24.87 -3.59
C TYR A 168 -22.97 -24.48 -2.17
N GLY A 169 -23.77 -23.41 -2.05
CA GLY A 169 -24.47 -23.03 -0.83
C GLY A 169 -23.57 -22.56 0.33
N GLU A 170 -24.10 -22.64 1.55
CA GLU A 170 -23.47 -22.10 2.75
C GLU A 170 -22.13 -22.78 3.11
N LEU A 171 -21.96 -24.05 2.76
CA LEU A 171 -20.72 -24.78 3.04
C LEU A 171 -19.52 -24.14 2.33
N GLN A 172 -19.68 -23.80 1.04
CA GLN A 172 -18.67 -23.08 0.27
C GLN A 172 -18.38 -21.71 0.87
N VAL A 173 -19.43 -20.97 1.23
CA VAL A 173 -19.31 -19.65 1.86
C VAL A 173 -18.50 -19.76 3.15
N ASN A 174 -18.82 -20.71 4.02
CA ASN A 174 -18.18 -20.86 5.31
C ASN A 174 -16.70 -21.28 5.17
N TYR A 175 -16.38 -22.23 4.28
CA TYR A 175 -14.98 -22.59 4.02
C TYR A 175 -14.18 -21.42 3.43
N ALA A 176 -14.75 -20.71 2.46
CA ALA A 176 -14.12 -19.53 1.88
C ALA A 176 -13.94 -18.42 2.92
N LEU A 177 -14.89 -18.24 3.83
CA LEU A 177 -14.81 -17.28 4.93
C LEU A 177 -13.67 -17.60 5.88
N VAL A 178 -13.49 -18.89 6.25
CA VAL A 178 -12.38 -19.33 7.10
C VAL A 178 -11.04 -19.07 6.42
N LEU A 179 -10.91 -19.40 5.13
CA LEU A 179 -9.69 -19.12 4.36
C LEU A 179 -9.40 -17.63 4.27
N PHE A 180 -10.43 -16.81 4.02
CA PHE A 180 -10.32 -15.36 4.00
C PHE A 180 -9.77 -14.82 5.33
N VAL A 181 -10.31 -15.26 6.48
CA VAL A 181 -9.83 -14.84 7.82
C VAL A 181 -8.38 -15.24 8.03
N MET A 182 -8.05 -16.48 7.70
CA MET A 182 -6.68 -16.96 7.84
C MET A 182 -5.70 -16.12 7.02
N CYS A 183 -6.11 -15.69 5.82
CA CYS A 183 -5.34 -14.78 5.00
C CYS A 183 -5.22 -13.39 5.61
N GLU A 184 -6.30 -12.79 6.12
CA GLU A 184 -6.27 -11.48 6.76
C GLU A 184 -5.39 -11.46 8.02
N ILE A 185 -5.52 -12.47 8.90
CA ILE A 185 -4.67 -12.63 10.08
C ILE A 185 -3.21 -12.82 9.66
N GLY A 186 -2.97 -13.57 8.59
CA GLY A 186 -1.66 -13.75 8.00
C GLY A 186 -1.06 -12.43 7.53
N ASN A 187 -1.81 -11.68 6.72
CA ASN A 187 -1.40 -10.38 6.22
C ASN A 187 -1.08 -9.40 7.36
N PHE A 188 -1.97 -9.30 8.36
CA PHE A 188 -1.76 -8.53 9.58
C PHE A 188 -0.46 -8.92 10.29
N SER A 189 -0.23 -10.22 10.48
CA SER A 189 0.97 -10.76 11.12
C SER A 189 2.25 -10.37 10.37
N ILE A 190 2.22 -10.38 9.04
CA ILE A 190 3.35 -9.92 8.21
C ILE A 190 3.57 -8.42 8.38
N HIS A 191 2.51 -7.61 8.33
CA HIS A 191 2.62 -6.16 8.53
C HIS A 191 3.18 -5.80 9.90
N LEU A 192 2.77 -6.50 10.96
CA LEU A 192 3.31 -6.35 12.30
C LEU A 192 4.81 -6.68 12.35
N ALA A 193 5.21 -7.80 11.73
CA ALA A 193 6.62 -8.18 11.63
C ALA A 193 7.46 -7.14 10.86
N LEU A 194 6.94 -6.63 9.73
CA LEU A 194 7.57 -5.57 8.94
C LEU A 194 7.68 -4.24 9.71
N ASN A 195 6.69 -3.94 10.55
CA ASN A 195 6.69 -2.74 11.36
C ASN A 195 7.78 -2.81 12.45
N ASN A 196 7.94 -3.96 13.11
CA ASN A 196 8.96 -4.12 14.14
C ASN A 196 10.39 -3.94 13.58
N LEU A 197 10.63 -4.37 12.32
CA LEU A 197 11.92 -4.16 11.65
C LEU A 197 12.28 -2.69 11.40
N ARG A 198 11.29 -1.78 11.42
CA ARG A 198 11.53 -0.34 11.22
C ARG A 198 11.92 0.37 12.51
N GLY A 199 11.59 -0.20 13.68
CA GLY A 199 11.86 0.42 14.99
C GLY A 199 13.31 0.31 15.44
N ASP A 200 14.08 -0.63 14.89
CA ASP A 200 15.39 -1.02 15.44
C ASP A 200 16.55 -0.09 15.07
N GLY A 201 16.36 0.93 14.23
CA GLY A 201 17.31 2.05 13.99
C GLY A 201 18.69 1.70 13.39
N GLU A 202 19.13 0.44 13.47
CA GLU A 202 20.47 0.00 13.12
C GLU A 202 20.44 -0.96 11.93
N PHE A 203 20.83 -0.39 10.78
CA PHE A 203 21.00 -1.05 9.49
C PHE A 203 19.71 -1.58 8.88
N ARG A 204 19.53 -1.33 7.58
CA ARG A 204 18.44 -1.89 6.81
C ARG A 204 18.58 -3.40 6.81
N ARG A 205 17.52 -4.14 7.17
CA ARG A 205 17.49 -5.61 7.18
C ARG A 205 16.30 -6.11 6.35
N PHE A 206 16.43 -7.31 5.80
CA PHE A 206 15.29 -7.99 5.16
C PHE A 206 14.50 -8.79 6.20
N PRO A 207 13.19 -9.00 5.99
CA PRO A 207 12.35 -9.69 6.96
C PRO A 207 12.66 -11.19 7.04
N VAL A 208 12.61 -11.71 8.26
CA VAL A 208 12.82 -13.11 8.61
C VAL A 208 11.61 -13.65 9.39
N PRO A 209 11.35 -14.97 9.29
CA PRO A 209 10.30 -15.61 10.06
C PRO A 209 10.57 -15.52 11.56
N ASN A 210 9.50 -15.40 12.35
CA ASN A 210 9.55 -15.34 13.81
C ASN A 210 8.71 -16.48 14.42
N LYS A 211 8.42 -16.41 15.72
CA LYS A 211 7.65 -17.43 16.45
C LYS A 211 6.21 -17.60 15.92
N ASN A 212 5.64 -16.59 15.28
CA ASN A 212 4.30 -16.65 14.72
C ASN A 212 4.32 -17.46 13.40
N PRO A 213 3.54 -18.55 13.28
CA PRO A 213 3.53 -19.42 12.10
C PRO A 213 3.12 -18.69 10.82
N PHE A 214 2.32 -17.63 10.90
CA PHE A 214 1.96 -16.81 9.73
C PHE A 214 3.17 -16.11 9.09
N THR A 215 4.25 -15.93 9.83
CA THR A 215 5.49 -15.33 9.31
C THR A 215 6.42 -16.36 8.67
N TRP A 216 6.18 -17.66 8.85
CA TRP A 216 7.02 -18.71 8.27
C TRP A 216 7.01 -18.72 6.75
N LEU A 217 6.02 -18.08 6.15
CA LEU A 217 6.00 -17.85 4.71
C LEU A 217 7.25 -17.07 4.23
N PHE A 218 7.91 -16.28 5.09
CA PHE A 218 9.21 -15.69 4.80
C PHE A 218 10.33 -16.70 4.53
N PHE A 219 10.21 -17.98 4.90
CA PHE A 219 11.18 -18.99 4.45
C PHE A 219 11.14 -19.17 2.93
N PHE A 220 9.97 -18.99 2.31
CA PHE A 220 9.74 -19.33 0.91
C PHE A 220 9.54 -18.11 0.01
N VAL A 221 8.96 -17.02 0.52
CA VAL A 221 8.62 -15.84 -0.30
C VAL A 221 9.15 -14.54 0.29
N SER A 222 9.40 -13.59 -0.60
CA SER A 222 9.91 -12.26 -0.27
C SER A 222 8.81 -11.34 0.26
N CYS A 223 7.61 -11.46 -0.30
CA CYS A 223 6.47 -10.59 -0.04
C CYS A 223 5.24 -11.40 0.40
N PRO A 224 5.29 -12.05 1.58
CA PRO A 224 4.18 -12.88 2.05
C PRO A 224 2.90 -12.10 2.32
N ASN A 225 2.99 -10.78 2.56
CA ASN A 225 1.82 -9.91 2.65
C ASN A 225 1.00 -9.95 1.35
N TYR A 226 1.65 -9.90 0.19
CA TYR A 226 0.96 -10.02 -1.09
C TYR A 226 0.41 -11.43 -1.33
N THR A 227 1.09 -12.47 -0.85
CA THR A 227 0.57 -13.86 -0.92
C THR A 227 -0.74 -13.98 -0.15
N TYR A 228 -0.79 -13.45 1.07
CA TYR A 228 -1.99 -13.46 1.88
C TYR A 228 -3.10 -12.60 1.27
N GLU A 229 -2.77 -11.41 0.77
CA GLU A 229 -3.74 -10.53 0.12
C GLU A 229 -4.37 -11.20 -1.12
N VAL A 230 -3.57 -11.83 -1.98
CA VAL A 230 -4.07 -12.62 -3.10
C VAL A 230 -4.97 -13.76 -2.62
N GLY A 231 -4.56 -14.49 -1.57
CA GLY A 231 -5.35 -15.55 -0.97
C GLY A 231 -6.70 -15.07 -0.43
N ALA A 232 -6.75 -13.88 0.18
CA ALA A 232 -7.96 -13.25 0.66
C ALA A 232 -8.91 -12.93 -0.52
N TRP A 233 -8.40 -12.31 -1.59
CA TRP A 233 -9.19 -11.99 -2.78
C TRP A 233 -9.69 -13.23 -3.55
N VAL A 234 -8.88 -14.30 -3.61
CA VAL A 234 -9.30 -15.60 -4.15
C VAL A 234 -10.43 -16.18 -3.29
N SER A 235 -10.26 -16.17 -1.97
CA SER A 235 -11.29 -16.64 -1.03
C SER A 235 -12.57 -15.83 -1.18
N PHE A 236 -12.48 -14.51 -1.32
CA PHE A 236 -13.62 -13.62 -1.55
C PHE A 236 -14.32 -13.87 -2.89
N SER A 237 -13.54 -14.19 -3.94
CA SER A 237 -14.07 -14.61 -5.24
C SER A 237 -14.85 -15.93 -5.14
N ILE A 238 -14.34 -16.89 -4.38
CA ILE A 238 -15.04 -18.16 -4.11
C ILE A 238 -16.28 -17.89 -3.28
N MET A 239 -16.19 -17.05 -2.24
CA MET A 239 -17.31 -16.74 -1.34
C MET A 239 -18.48 -16.06 -2.07
N THR A 240 -18.19 -15.19 -3.04
CA THR A 240 -19.20 -14.42 -3.78
C THR A 240 -19.61 -15.05 -5.11
N GLN A 241 -18.78 -15.90 -5.71
CA GLN A 241 -18.93 -16.40 -7.09
C GLN A 241 -19.31 -15.32 -8.10
N CYS A 242 -18.73 -14.13 -7.93
CA CYS A 242 -19.05 -12.95 -8.71
C CYS A 242 -17.91 -12.68 -9.70
N LEU A 243 -18.24 -12.64 -11.01
CA LEU A 243 -17.24 -12.46 -12.07
C LEU A 243 -16.42 -11.16 -11.91
N PRO A 244 -17.00 -9.99 -11.60
CA PRO A 244 -16.24 -8.79 -11.26
C PRO A 244 -15.20 -8.99 -10.14
N VAL A 245 -15.53 -9.78 -9.10
CA VAL A 245 -14.62 -10.05 -7.98
C VAL A 245 -13.44 -10.91 -8.44
N ALA A 246 -13.71 -11.95 -9.23
CA ALA A 246 -12.66 -12.78 -9.81
C ALA A 246 -11.75 -11.98 -10.76
N PHE A 247 -12.33 -11.08 -11.56
CA PHE A 247 -11.57 -10.19 -12.45
C PHE A 247 -10.69 -9.21 -11.66
N TYR A 248 -11.22 -8.59 -10.61
CA TYR A 248 -10.43 -7.73 -9.73
C TYR A 248 -9.27 -8.49 -9.08
N THR A 249 -9.54 -9.72 -8.61
CA THR A 249 -8.51 -10.61 -8.04
C THR A 249 -7.39 -10.88 -9.03
N LEU A 250 -7.71 -11.17 -10.30
CA LEU A 250 -6.72 -11.40 -11.34
C LEU A 250 -5.86 -10.16 -11.61
N LEU A 251 -6.48 -8.98 -11.76
CA LEU A 251 -5.75 -7.73 -11.97
C LEU A 251 -4.86 -7.39 -10.78
N GLY A 252 -5.38 -7.52 -9.56
CA GLY A 252 -4.63 -7.32 -8.32
C GLY A 252 -3.44 -8.26 -8.21
N PHE A 253 -3.62 -9.55 -8.54
CA PHE A 253 -2.55 -10.53 -8.56
C PHE A 253 -1.44 -10.17 -9.54
N ILE A 254 -1.78 -9.76 -10.78
CA ILE A 254 -0.79 -9.33 -11.77
C ILE A 254 0.02 -8.14 -11.24
N GLN A 255 -0.68 -7.12 -10.71
CA GLN A 255 -0.04 -5.91 -10.20
C GLN A 255 0.89 -6.21 -9.00
N MET A 256 0.40 -6.97 -8.02
CA MET A 256 1.19 -7.38 -6.85
C MET A 256 2.39 -8.24 -7.24
N THR A 257 2.26 -9.10 -8.26
CA THR A 257 3.39 -9.89 -8.77
C THR A 257 4.49 -9.00 -9.35
N VAL A 258 4.13 -7.94 -10.08
CA VAL A 258 5.10 -6.98 -10.62
C VAL A 258 5.84 -6.28 -9.46
N TRP A 259 5.12 -5.82 -8.44
CA TRP A 259 5.71 -5.21 -7.25
C TRP A 259 6.60 -6.17 -6.45
N ALA A 260 6.13 -7.41 -6.24
CA ALA A 260 6.85 -8.44 -5.53
C ALA A 260 8.18 -8.76 -6.20
N LYS A 261 8.18 -8.94 -7.53
CA LYS A 261 9.40 -9.16 -8.32
C LYS A 261 10.36 -7.98 -8.24
N GLY A 262 9.84 -6.75 -8.23
CA GLY A 262 10.64 -5.55 -8.02
C GLY A 262 11.36 -5.57 -6.67
N LYS A 263 10.62 -5.88 -5.59
CA LYS A 263 11.14 -5.91 -4.22
C LYS A 263 12.11 -7.07 -3.99
N HIS A 264 11.82 -8.24 -4.53
CA HIS A 264 12.70 -9.41 -4.49
C HIS A 264 14.05 -9.13 -5.18
N ARG A 265 14.04 -8.52 -6.37
CA ARG A 265 15.28 -8.10 -7.05
C ARG A 265 16.06 -7.04 -6.27
N ALA A 266 15.38 -6.13 -5.58
CA ALA A 266 16.04 -5.16 -4.73
C ALA A 266 16.76 -5.85 -3.56
N TYR A 267 16.10 -6.83 -2.91
CA TYR A 267 16.72 -7.60 -1.82
C TYR A 267 17.94 -8.41 -2.27
N ILE A 268 17.89 -9.08 -3.42
CA ILE A 268 19.04 -9.80 -3.96
C ILE A 268 20.25 -8.87 -4.21
N ARG A 269 20.01 -7.62 -4.63
CA ARG A 269 21.08 -6.65 -4.90
C ARG A 269 21.64 -6.02 -3.63
N GLU A 270 20.79 -5.79 -2.64
CA GLU A 270 21.14 -5.06 -1.42
C GLU A 270 21.79 -5.99 -0.37
N PHE A 271 21.37 -7.25 -0.30
CA PHE A 271 21.77 -8.19 0.76
C PHE A 271 22.54 -9.38 0.18
N LYS A 272 23.83 -9.51 0.55
CA LYS A 272 24.68 -10.63 0.11
C LYS A 272 24.27 -11.96 0.74
N ASP A 273 23.70 -11.91 1.93
CA ASP A 273 23.22 -13.04 2.75
C ASP A 273 21.75 -13.41 2.46
N TYR A 274 21.16 -12.85 1.41
CA TYR A 274 19.77 -13.10 1.06
C TYR A 274 19.53 -14.57 0.63
N PRO A 275 18.52 -15.27 1.18
CA PRO A 275 18.27 -16.67 0.84
C PRO A 275 17.91 -16.88 -0.63
N SER A 276 18.68 -17.70 -1.33
CA SER A 276 18.50 -18.01 -2.75
C SER A 276 17.23 -18.83 -3.06
N LEU A 277 16.70 -19.54 -2.06
CA LEU A 277 15.49 -20.36 -2.20
C LEU A 277 14.19 -19.54 -2.16
N ARG A 278 14.25 -18.25 -1.76
CA ARG A 278 13.06 -17.40 -1.71
C ARG A 278 12.62 -17.04 -3.13
N VAL A 279 11.31 -17.06 -3.35
CA VAL A 279 10.66 -16.53 -4.57
C VAL A 279 9.92 -15.22 -4.27
N ALA A 280 9.29 -14.59 -5.26
CA ALA A 280 8.76 -13.25 -5.09
C ALA A 280 7.45 -13.22 -4.27
N ILE A 281 6.47 -14.05 -4.64
CA ILE A 281 5.08 -13.95 -4.17
C ILE A 281 4.39 -15.29 -3.94
N ILE A 282 4.55 -16.32 -4.77
CA ILE A 282 3.88 -17.62 -4.57
C ILE A 282 4.93 -18.70 -4.46
N PRO A 283 4.99 -19.44 -3.32
CA PRO A 283 5.93 -20.54 -3.16
C PRO A 283 5.87 -21.49 -4.36
N LEU A 284 7.05 -21.88 -4.87
CA LEU A 284 7.21 -22.87 -5.95
C LEU A 284 6.69 -22.44 -7.35
N ILE A 285 6.18 -21.21 -7.51
CA ILE A 285 5.70 -20.72 -8.81
C ILE A 285 6.45 -19.43 -9.22
N LEU A 286 6.43 -18.40 -8.38
CA LEU A 286 6.78 -17.02 -8.75
C LEU A 286 7.39 -16.20 -7.62
#